data_AF-A0A9E3KJL7-F1
#
_entry.id   AF-A0A9E3KJL7-F1
#
_cell.length_a   1.000
_cell.length_b   1.000
_cell.length_c   1.000
_cell.angle_alpha   90.00
_cell.angle_beta   90.00
_cell.angle_gamma   90.00
#
_symmetry.space_group_name_H-M   'P 1'
#
loop_
_entity.id
_entity.type
_entity.pdbx_description
1 polymer ?
#
loop_
_entity_poly.entity_id
_entity_poly.type
_entity_poly.pdbx_seq_one_letter_code
_entity_poly.pdbx_strand_id
1 'polypeptide(L)'
;MRNVLIAKLFVLLLLPALSQAQKLKYKEIFTLIEAKQYEKAEPFLRSYINENKSPEPSSFLFMGIICQEKTNKDDILKNVQGALNHIDSALLFYDKAYKTINDKEFKGSTKDYYAMYSKRDLRTGEFGVKLSDVQFDIEKRTAAMRERKDKIGLVKLYFSQAEDLYKRSNELFKVIQHAFPGEREFYLRTDDLVLKQLALLAARYDSSKRAFDLYKSSVGHLGKIGYNHSWNAREIKDFKRDGITLTDFYQDNLEVWDYKKFADQSVAVVNNELKPIRENLLKYDIEINKLREKLKEDSVSVKSDLTKLVASLLGEKLKKFDPDPLPMNVFALKVANLEYRSTLVEHIKGEKTNNVFDRLKQKEEEVKRLGKLDSVAAKLQSVNIDEEALNYKTFIAEAYTNTVILKSYVKAEKEYAEREKRIKERELANRRRALNWLVNGNDSIPLVLEPTNAKFKPLVVEAENYTAGIFFTDSVSGEGYFYTITGSRIPDVRVKFPIDKTVFREQRMRTTKALATTNEGNQIFFVLLYSENKVKDKYPVTVAKIYRSDGLSWSQNYTLDFTPEELQFTQETGELRVKGSDKTALLDKNGKLK
;
A
#
# COMPACT_ATOMS: atom_id res chain seq x y z
N MET A 1 4.58 99.72 -28.42
CA MET A 1 4.90 98.40 -27.83
C MET A 1 6.01 98.40 -26.76
N ARG A 2 6.55 99.55 -26.33
CA ARG A 2 7.61 99.61 -25.30
C ARG A 2 7.08 99.86 -23.88
N ASN A 3 5.87 100.41 -23.75
CA ASN A 3 5.28 100.75 -22.44
C ASN A 3 4.54 99.58 -21.77
N VAL A 4 4.16 98.54 -22.53
CA VAL A 4 3.51 97.33 -22.00
C VAL A 4 4.52 96.33 -21.42
N LEU A 5 5.75 96.31 -21.95
CA LEU A 5 6.83 95.47 -21.41
C LEU A 5 7.39 96.00 -20.08
N ILE A 6 7.46 97.32 -19.91
CA ILE A 6 7.94 97.93 -18.66
C ILE A 6 6.92 97.72 -17.53
N ALA A 7 5.61 97.79 -17.83
CA ALA A 7 4.56 97.48 -16.85
C ALA A 7 4.53 96.00 -16.43
N LYS A 8 4.78 95.06 -17.36
CA LYS A 8 4.89 93.62 -17.02
C LYS A 8 6.17 93.28 -16.25
N LEU A 9 7.29 93.98 -16.51
CA LEU A 9 8.52 93.79 -15.75
C LEU A 9 8.40 94.36 -14.32
N PHE A 10 7.64 95.43 -14.12
CA PHE A 10 7.42 96.03 -12.79
C PHE A 10 6.48 95.18 -11.91
N VAL A 11 5.49 94.50 -12.50
CA VAL A 11 4.58 93.59 -11.76
C VAL A 11 5.25 92.25 -11.40
N LEU A 12 6.26 91.81 -12.17
CA LEU A 12 7.02 90.59 -11.88
C LEU A 12 8.16 90.78 -10.85
N LEU A 13 8.66 92.02 -10.70
CA LEU A 13 9.70 92.38 -9.72
C LEU A 13 9.15 92.77 -8.33
N LEU A 14 7.83 92.88 -8.18
CA LEU A 14 7.16 93.19 -6.91
C LEU A 14 6.62 91.95 -6.16
N LEU A 15 6.92 90.74 -6.63
CA LEU A 15 6.52 89.47 -6.00
C LEU A 15 7.72 88.52 -5.89
N PRO A 16 8.73 88.84 -5.05
CA PRO A 16 9.10 87.89 -4.01
C PRO A 16 9.63 88.59 -2.76
N ALA A 17 8.79 89.35 -2.07
CA ALA A 17 9.14 89.88 -0.75
C ALA A 17 7.86 90.16 0.02
N LEU A 18 7.28 89.11 0.62
CA LEU A 18 6.43 89.13 1.82
C LEU A 18 5.89 87.71 2.08
N SER A 19 6.80 86.74 2.16
CA SER A 19 6.65 85.67 3.15
C SER A 19 7.76 85.85 4.17
N GLN A 20 7.76 87.01 4.83
CA GLN A 20 8.27 87.03 6.20
C GLN A 20 7.39 86.05 6.95
N ALA A 21 7.89 84.83 7.15
CA ALA A 21 7.29 83.88 8.06
C ALA A 21 7.00 84.65 9.34
N GLN A 22 5.72 84.92 9.62
CA GLN A 22 5.32 85.49 10.90
C GLN A 22 5.98 84.62 11.96
N LYS A 23 6.82 85.23 12.79
CA LYS A 23 7.49 84.52 13.88
C LYS A 23 6.40 83.94 14.77
N LEU A 24 6.10 82.65 14.55
CA LEU A 24 5.00 81.94 15.19
C LEU A 24 5.15 82.08 16.71
N LYS A 25 4.13 82.63 17.35
CA LYS A 25 4.13 82.78 18.81
C LYS A 25 3.79 81.43 19.41
N TYR A 26 4.55 81.01 20.43
CA TYR A 26 4.30 79.75 21.12
C TYR A 26 2.86 79.62 21.64
N LYS A 27 2.26 80.72 22.10
CA LYS A 27 0.86 80.78 22.53
C LYS A 27 -0.14 80.30 21.47
N GLU A 28 0.09 80.61 20.19
CA GLU A 28 -0.79 80.19 19.09
C GLU A 28 -0.67 78.68 18.85
N ILE A 29 0.55 78.14 18.92
CA ILE A 29 0.80 76.69 18.84
C ILE A 29 0.18 75.97 20.04
N PHE A 30 0.27 76.55 21.24
CA PHE A 30 -0.28 75.98 22.46
C PHE A 30 -1.80 75.80 22.40
N THR A 31 -2.55 76.70 21.76
CA THR A 31 -4.00 76.53 21.58
C THR A 31 -4.35 75.24 20.80
N LEU A 32 -3.52 74.86 19.82
CA LEU A 32 -3.68 73.59 19.08
C LEU A 32 -3.35 72.38 19.95
N ILE A 33 -2.35 72.50 20.82
CA ILE A 33 -1.93 71.46 21.77
C ILE A 33 -3.00 71.22 22.84
N GLU A 34 -3.56 72.30 23.39
CA GLU A 34 -4.65 72.27 24.38
C GLU A 34 -5.92 71.63 23.78
N ALA A 35 -6.22 71.95 22.52
CA ALA A 35 -7.29 71.32 21.74
C ALA A 35 -6.97 69.87 21.30
N LYS A 36 -5.82 69.30 21.72
CA LYS A 36 -5.33 67.95 21.36
C LYS A 36 -5.18 67.70 19.85
N GLN A 37 -5.02 68.76 19.06
CA GLN A 37 -4.81 68.67 17.61
C GLN A 37 -3.34 68.41 17.29
N TYR A 38 -2.77 67.33 17.85
CA TYR A 38 -1.34 67.04 17.82
C TYR A 38 -0.75 66.92 16.41
N GLU A 39 -1.49 66.35 15.46
CA GLU A 39 -1.04 66.21 14.07
C GLU A 39 -0.85 67.57 13.38
N LYS A 40 -1.71 68.55 13.72
CA LYS A 40 -1.59 69.91 13.20
C LYS A 40 -0.56 70.73 13.96
N ALA A 41 -0.43 70.51 15.28
CA ALA A 41 0.48 71.26 16.13
C ALA A 41 1.96 70.90 15.92
N GLU A 42 2.26 69.63 15.62
CA GLU A 42 3.64 69.13 15.51
C GLU A 42 4.55 69.90 14.53
N PRO A 43 4.18 70.12 13.24
CA PRO A 43 5.08 70.80 12.30
C PRO A 43 5.41 72.22 12.77
N PHE A 44 4.43 72.94 13.33
CA PHE A 44 4.64 74.28 13.88
C PHE A 44 5.49 74.24 15.15
N LEU A 45 5.27 73.28 16.05
CA LEU A 45 6.05 73.12 17.28
C LEU A 45 7.51 72.75 16.98
N ARG A 46 7.74 71.90 15.97
CA ARG A 46 9.08 71.50 15.53
C ARG A 46 9.85 72.65 14.90
N SER A 47 9.21 73.41 14.01
CA SER A 47 9.78 74.65 13.44
C SER A 47 10.10 75.66 14.54
N TYR A 48 9.17 75.88 15.48
CA TYR A 48 9.38 76.78 16.62
C TYR A 48 10.59 76.39 17.48
N ILE A 49 10.75 75.11 17.82
CA ILE A 49 11.89 74.63 18.63
C ILE A 49 13.22 74.81 17.89
N ASN A 50 13.24 74.63 16.56
CA ASN A 50 14.47 74.69 15.77
C ASN A 50 14.90 76.13 15.44
N GLU A 51 13.95 77.03 15.21
CA GLU A 51 14.20 78.42 14.76
C GLU A 51 14.49 79.37 15.93
N ASN A 52 14.04 79.04 17.15
CA ASN A 52 14.25 79.88 18.32
C ASN A 52 15.49 79.42 19.10
N LYS A 53 16.43 80.35 19.35
CA LYS A 53 17.66 80.11 20.13
C LYS A 53 17.40 79.72 21.60
N SER A 54 16.26 80.16 22.15
CA SER A 54 15.80 79.81 23.51
C SER A 54 14.29 79.58 23.47
N PRO A 55 13.83 78.38 23.04
CA PRO A 55 12.42 78.06 23.00
C PRO A 55 11.84 77.94 24.42
N GLU A 56 10.53 78.15 24.56
CA GLU A 56 9.82 77.95 25.84
C GLU A 56 10.01 76.51 26.35
N PRO A 57 10.42 76.26 27.61
CA PRO A 57 10.67 74.90 28.12
C PRO A 57 9.48 73.93 28.01
N SER A 58 8.25 74.43 28.15
CA SER A 58 7.02 73.66 27.92
C SER A 58 6.89 73.11 26.50
N SER A 59 7.50 73.76 25.49
CA SER A 59 7.50 73.28 24.10
C SER A 59 8.17 71.90 23.97
N PHE A 60 9.23 71.63 24.73
CA PHE A 60 9.87 70.32 24.77
C PHE A 60 8.99 69.26 25.41
N LEU A 61 8.29 69.60 26.50
CA LEU A 61 7.35 68.70 27.17
C LEU A 61 6.24 68.25 26.21
N PHE A 62 5.60 69.19 25.52
CA PHE A 62 4.53 68.86 24.58
C PHE A 62 5.02 68.16 23.32
N MET A 63 6.23 68.44 22.85
CA MET A 63 6.82 67.64 21.78
C MET A 63 7.06 66.19 22.22
N GLY A 64 7.51 65.97 23.46
CA GLY A 64 7.61 64.63 24.05
C GLY A 64 6.27 63.90 24.10
N ILE A 65 5.20 64.60 24.49
CA ILE A 65 3.83 64.07 24.52
C ILE A 65 3.35 63.72 23.10
N ILE A 66 3.56 64.59 22.11
CA ILE A 66 3.19 64.34 20.71
C ILE A 66 3.93 63.10 20.17
N CYS A 67 5.23 63.00 20.41
CA CYS A 67 6.00 61.82 20.04
C CYS A 67 5.48 60.56 20.73
N GLN A 68 5.16 60.62 22.03
CA GLN A 68 4.54 59.50 22.75
C GLN A 68 3.21 59.08 22.12
N GLU A 69 2.32 60.01 21.76
CA GLU A 69 1.05 59.70 21.11
C GLU A 69 1.24 59.02 19.74
N LYS A 70 2.26 59.41 18.98
CA LYS A 70 2.61 58.74 17.72
C LYS A 70 3.00 57.27 17.92
N THR A 71 3.77 56.97 18.97
CA THR A 71 4.14 55.58 19.30
C THR A 71 2.95 54.68 19.65
N ASN A 72 1.82 55.29 20.05
CA ASN A 72 0.58 54.55 20.30
C ASN A 72 -0.20 54.26 19.02
N LYS A 73 0.03 55.05 17.95
CA LYS A 73 -0.60 54.89 16.64
C LYS A 73 0.22 54.00 15.69
N ASP A 74 1.52 53.86 15.93
CA ASP A 74 2.38 53.03 15.10
C ASP A 74 2.03 51.54 15.22
N ASP A 75 2.06 50.86 14.08
CA ASP A 75 1.99 49.41 14.03
C ASP A 75 3.30 48.80 14.54
N ILE A 76 3.26 48.20 15.73
CA ILE A 76 4.44 47.65 16.40
C ILE A 76 4.97 46.34 15.77
N LEU A 77 4.35 45.83 14.72
CA LEU A 77 4.82 44.66 13.96
C LEU A 77 5.33 45.05 12.57
N LYS A 78 4.60 45.92 11.86
CA LYS A 78 4.94 46.38 10.50
C LYS A 78 5.87 47.60 10.49
N ASN A 79 5.71 48.51 11.44
CA ASN A 79 6.48 49.76 11.54
C ASN A 79 7.24 49.87 12.87
N VAL A 80 7.93 48.80 13.25
CA VAL A 80 8.68 48.75 14.53
C VAL A 80 9.72 49.87 14.60
N GLN A 81 10.46 50.12 13.52
CA GLN A 81 11.48 51.16 13.51
C GLN A 81 10.89 52.56 13.66
N GLY A 82 9.74 52.83 13.04
CA GLY A 82 9.00 54.09 13.23
C GLY A 82 8.59 54.28 14.68
N ALA A 83 8.02 53.25 15.31
CA ALA A 83 7.68 53.26 16.73
C ALA A 83 8.91 53.55 17.60
N LEU A 84 10.01 52.83 17.41
CA LEU A 84 11.25 53.03 18.18
C LEU A 84 11.83 54.44 17.99
N ASN A 85 11.81 54.98 16.76
CA ASN A 85 12.28 56.35 16.47
C ASN A 85 11.42 57.41 17.17
N HIS A 86 10.09 57.22 17.21
CA HIS A 86 9.20 58.10 17.96
C HIS A 86 9.41 58.00 19.47
N ILE A 87 9.71 56.81 20.00
CA ILE A 87 10.08 56.63 21.42
C ILE A 87 11.38 57.37 21.74
N ASP A 88 12.42 57.21 20.92
CA ASP A 88 13.70 57.87 21.12
C ASP A 88 13.58 59.39 21.05
N SER A 89 12.72 59.89 20.14
CA SER A 89 12.38 61.31 20.07
C SER A 89 11.65 61.78 21.34
N ALA A 90 10.67 61.01 21.85
CA ALA A 90 9.97 61.34 23.09
C ALA A 90 10.92 61.41 24.28
N LEU A 91 11.81 60.42 24.42
CA LEU A 91 12.83 60.37 25.48
C LEU A 91 13.78 61.56 25.41
N LEU A 92 14.24 61.95 24.21
CA LEU A 92 15.08 63.12 24.01
C LEU A 92 14.37 64.42 24.45
N PHE A 93 13.10 64.58 24.09
CA PHE A 93 12.34 65.78 24.45
C PHE A 93 11.96 65.83 25.93
N TYR A 94 11.66 64.69 26.56
CA TYR A 94 11.46 64.62 28.01
C TYR A 94 12.74 64.93 28.79
N ASP A 95 13.90 64.45 28.37
CA ASP A 95 15.19 64.81 28.98
C ASP A 95 15.47 66.32 28.87
N LYS A 96 15.21 66.93 27.71
CA LYS A 96 15.33 68.38 27.53
C LYS A 96 14.35 69.16 28.40
N ALA A 97 13.08 68.73 28.47
CA ALA A 97 12.07 69.35 29.32
C ALA A 97 12.47 69.28 30.81
N TYR A 98 12.91 68.12 31.29
CA TYR A 98 13.35 67.93 32.67
C TYR A 98 14.50 68.86 33.06
N LYS A 99 15.48 69.06 32.18
CA LYS A 99 16.64 69.92 32.41
C LYS A 99 16.33 71.42 32.34
N THR A 100 15.27 71.81 31.61
CA THR A 100 14.98 73.23 31.32
C THR A 100 13.84 73.80 32.16
N ILE A 101 12.91 72.97 32.63
CA ILE A 101 11.81 73.36 33.52
C ILE A 101 12.33 73.40 34.96
N ASN A 102 12.51 74.62 35.50
CA ASN A 102 13.06 74.88 36.83
C ASN A 102 12.28 75.99 37.55
N ASP A 103 12.59 76.24 38.83
CA ASP A 103 11.88 77.25 39.64
C ASP A 103 11.92 78.67 39.06
N LYS A 104 12.90 78.99 38.21
CA LYS A 104 12.98 80.30 37.55
C LYS A 104 11.98 80.43 36.42
N GLU A 105 11.79 79.38 35.63
CA GLU A 105 10.79 79.33 34.56
C GLU A 105 9.37 79.17 35.10
N PHE A 106 9.21 78.45 36.20
CA PHE A 106 7.92 78.11 36.79
C PHE A 106 7.31 79.27 37.63
N LYS A 107 7.32 80.50 37.10
CA LYS A 107 6.81 81.73 37.76
C LYS A 107 5.96 82.57 36.80
N GLY A 108 4.90 83.18 37.33
CA GLY A 108 4.05 84.12 36.57
C GLY A 108 3.17 83.43 35.52
N SER A 109 3.06 84.04 34.33
CA SER A 109 2.15 83.65 33.23
C SER A 109 2.54 82.38 32.47
N THR A 110 3.69 81.77 32.77
CA THR A 110 4.11 80.49 32.17
C THR A 110 3.42 79.29 32.81
N LYS A 111 2.83 79.45 34.00
CA LYS A 111 2.08 78.39 34.70
C LYS A 111 0.85 77.91 33.92
N ASP A 112 0.27 78.78 33.09
CA ASP A 112 -0.89 78.45 32.25
C ASP A 112 -0.58 77.31 31.27
N TYR A 113 0.68 77.19 30.82
CA TYR A 113 1.09 76.09 29.94
C TYR A 113 1.15 74.71 30.62
N TYR A 114 1.11 74.68 31.96
CA TYR A 114 1.15 73.46 32.76
C TYR A 114 -0.20 73.18 33.43
N ALA A 115 -1.28 73.84 33.00
CA ALA A 115 -2.62 73.69 33.58
C ALA A 115 -3.10 72.23 33.64
N MET A 116 -2.61 71.34 32.76
CA MET A 116 -2.88 69.90 32.78
C MET A 116 -2.44 69.17 34.06
N TYR A 117 -1.57 69.79 34.87
CA TYR A 117 -1.12 69.27 36.16
C TYR A 117 -1.77 69.95 37.37
N SER A 118 -2.78 70.80 37.14
CA SER A 118 -3.47 71.51 38.21
C SER A 118 -4.18 70.52 39.14
N LYS A 119 -3.84 70.57 40.44
CA LYS A 119 -4.45 69.74 41.49
C LYS A 119 -4.97 70.63 42.60
N ARG A 120 -6.02 70.17 43.28
CA ARG A 120 -6.54 70.82 44.49
C ARG A 120 -5.54 70.61 45.63
N ASP A 121 -5.01 71.68 46.18
CA ASP A 121 -4.17 71.60 47.37
C ASP A 121 -5.05 71.25 48.58
N LEU A 122 -4.75 70.14 49.24
CA LEU A 122 -5.54 69.62 50.36
C LEU A 122 -5.49 70.54 51.60
N ARG A 123 -4.48 71.42 51.69
CA ARG A 123 -4.28 72.33 52.82
C ARG A 123 -4.95 73.69 52.64
N THR A 124 -4.99 74.21 51.41
CA THR A 124 -5.54 75.55 51.11
C THR A 124 -6.86 75.51 50.33
N GLY A 125 -7.21 74.38 49.74
CA GLY A 125 -8.42 74.22 48.90
C GLY A 125 -8.30 74.84 47.51
N GLU A 126 -7.23 75.56 47.20
CA GLU A 126 -6.98 76.21 45.91
C GLU A 126 -6.42 75.22 44.89
N PHE A 127 -6.76 75.45 43.61
CA PHE A 127 -6.17 74.71 42.50
C PHE A 127 -4.86 75.34 42.08
N GLY A 128 -3.80 74.54 42.01
CA GLY A 128 -2.49 75.02 41.62
C GLY A 128 -1.64 73.93 40.98
N VAL A 129 -0.65 74.36 40.21
CA VAL A 129 0.36 73.51 39.59
C VAL A 129 1.64 73.61 40.43
N LYS A 130 2.19 72.48 40.88
CA LYS A 130 3.50 72.41 41.57
C LYS A 130 4.56 71.90 40.60
N LEU A 131 5.77 72.47 40.66
CA LEU A 131 6.88 72.04 39.81
C LEU A 131 7.22 70.55 40.01
N SER A 132 7.16 70.08 41.26
CA SER A 132 7.38 68.67 41.61
C SER A 132 6.39 67.73 40.92
N ASP A 133 5.14 68.15 40.68
CA ASP A 133 4.16 67.34 39.95
C ASP A 133 4.52 67.21 38.46
N VAL A 134 5.02 68.29 37.86
CA VAL A 134 5.47 68.31 36.45
C VAL A 134 6.72 67.44 36.28
N GLN A 135 7.73 67.60 37.14
CA GLN A 135 8.96 66.81 37.10
C GLN A 135 8.68 65.33 37.35
N PHE A 136 7.84 64.99 38.33
CA PHE A 136 7.43 63.62 38.61
C PHE A 136 6.69 62.99 37.42
N ASP A 137 5.81 63.73 36.73
CA ASP A 137 5.15 63.22 35.53
C ASP A 137 6.14 62.99 34.37
N ILE A 138 7.10 63.89 34.16
CA ILE A 138 8.16 63.71 33.15
C ILE A 138 9.00 62.46 33.45
N GLU A 139 9.38 62.24 34.71
CA GLU A 139 10.10 61.04 35.14
C GLU A 139 9.26 59.77 34.89
N LYS A 140 7.98 59.80 35.28
CA LYS A 140 7.05 58.69 35.07
C LYS A 140 6.85 58.37 33.59
N ARG A 141 6.70 59.39 32.74
CA ARG A 141 6.60 59.23 31.28
C ARG A 141 7.89 58.70 30.68
N THR A 142 9.04 59.20 31.12
CA THR A 142 10.35 58.71 30.67
C THR A 142 10.54 57.23 31.01
N ALA A 143 10.21 56.83 32.25
CA ALA A 143 10.25 55.43 32.68
C ALA A 143 9.31 54.56 31.85
N ALA A 144 8.05 54.99 31.67
CA ALA A 144 7.07 54.28 30.87
C ALA A 144 7.51 54.13 29.40
N MET A 145 8.17 55.14 28.82
CA MET A 145 8.66 55.08 27.45
C MET A 145 9.85 54.13 27.29
N ARG A 146 10.77 54.08 28.26
CA ARG A 146 11.86 53.08 28.28
C ARG A 146 11.32 51.67 28.37
N GLU A 147 10.39 51.43 29.30
CA GLU A 147 9.73 50.12 29.46
C GLU A 147 8.98 49.70 28.17
N ARG A 148 8.26 50.65 27.53
CA ARG A 148 7.57 50.39 26.26
C ARG A 148 8.56 50.06 25.13
N LYS A 149 9.73 50.72 25.07
CA LYS A 149 10.79 50.44 24.10
C LYS A 149 11.26 49.00 24.19
N ASP A 150 11.59 48.56 25.41
CA ASP A 150 12.08 47.22 25.67
C ASP A 150 11.02 46.17 25.31
N LYS A 151 9.76 46.42 25.70
CA LYS A 151 8.62 45.55 25.36
C LYS A 151 8.38 45.42 23.87
N ILE A 152 8.43 46.52 23.10
CA ILE A 152 8.29 46.48 21.63
C ILE A 152 9.45 45.69 21.01
N GLY A 153 10.67 45.87 21.52
CA GLY A 153 11.83 45.08 21.11
C GLY A 153 11.63 43.58 21.30
N LEU A 154 11.15 43.16 22.49
CA LEU A 154 10.84 41.77 22.78
C LEU A 154 9.72 41.20 21.89
N VAL A 155 8.65 41.97 21.68
CA VAL A 155 7.56 41.57 20.79
C VAL A 155 8.07 41.32 19.37
N LYS A 156 8.89 42.22 18.82
CA LYS A 156 9.45 42.02 17.48
C LYS A 156 10.38 40.82 17.41
N LEU A 157 11.20 40.61 18.45
CA LEU A 157 12.12 39.48 18.53
C LEU A 157 11.36 38.14 18.48
N TYR A 158 10.40 37.94 19.39
CA TYR A 158 9.63 36.69 19.47
C TYR A 158 8.73 36.48 18.25
N PHE A 159 8.11 37.53 17.73
CA PHE A 159 7.32 37.43 16.50
C PHE A 159 8.17 36.96 15.31
N SER A 160 9.33 37.58 15.10
CA SER A 160 10.22 37.23 13.98
C SER A 160 10.82 35.82 14.16
N GLN A 161 11.12 35.42 15.39
CA GLN A 161 11.57 34.05 15.69
C GLN A 161 10.48 33.01 15.40
N ALA A 162 9.24 33.27 15.80
CA ALA A 162 8.11 32.38 15.53
C ALA A 162 7.91 32.17 14.02
N GLU A 163 7.90 33.27 13.25
CA GLU A 163 7.77 33.28 11.79
C GLU A 163 8.92 32.53 11.11
N ASP A 164 10.18 32.84 11.44
CA ASP A 164 11.36 32.21 10.83
C ASP A 164 11.44 30.71 11.13
N LEU A 165 11.19 30.30 12.38
CA LEU A 165 11.18 28.88 12.75
C LEU A 165 10.05 28.11 12.05
N TYR A 166 8.88 28.72 11.90
CA TYR A 166 7.78 28.11 11.16
C TYR A 166 8.09 27.98 9.67
N LYS A 167 8.63 29.03 9.05
CA LYS A 167 9.08 29.02 7.66
C LYS A 167 10.11 27.92 7.40
N ARG A 168 11.12 27.78 8.27
CA ARG A 168 12.12 26.70 8.20
C ARG A 168 11.53 25.31 8.41
N SER A 169 10.45 25.20 9.17
CA SER A 169 9.71 23.94 9.34
C SER A 169 8.97 23.58 8.05
N ASN A 170 8.29 24.54 7.42
CA ASN A 170 7.65 24.37 6.10
C ASN A 170 8.66 24.00 5.01
N GLU A 171 9.81 24.66 4.96
CA GLU A 171 10.88 24.34 4.01
C GLU A 171 11.42 22.91 4.22
N LEU A 172 11.68 22.51 5.47
CA LEU A 172 12.12 21.15 5.77
C LEU A 172 11.05 20.11 5.41
N PHE A 173 9.78 20.38 5.70
CA PHE A 173 8.69 19.51 5.28
C PHE A 173 8.63 19.34 3.76
N LYS A 174 8.78 20.43 2.99
CA LYS A 174 8.86 20.36 1.52
C LYS A 174 10.03 19.50 1.03
N VAL A 175 11.20 19.60 1.66
CA VAL A 175 12.35 18.75 1.32
C VAL A 175 12.00 17.27 1.54
N ILE A 176 11.38 16.93 2.67
CA ILE A 176 10.92 15.56 2.95
C ILE A 176 9.86 15.13 1.91
N GLN A 177 8.87 15.98 1.64
CA GLN A 177 7.79 15.71 0.69
C GLN A 177 8.28 15.48 -0.74
N HIS A 178 9.27 16.25 -1.20
CA HIS A 178 9.84 16.12 -2.54
C HIS A 178 10.75 14.90 -2.69
N ALA A 179 11.32 14.39 -1.61
CA ALA A 179 12.16 13.18 -1.65
C ALA A 179 11.38 11.91 -2.00
N PHE A 180 10.05 11.90 -1.83
CA PHE A 180 9.22 10.71 -2.04
C PHE A 180 8.09 10.98 -3.05
N PRO A 181 7.80 10.07 -4.00
CA PRO A 181 6.69 10.23 -4.94
C PRO A 181 5.29 10.25 -4.30
N GLY A 182 5.11 9.56 -3.17
CA GLY A 182 3.83 9.43 -2.48
C GLY A 182 4.01 9.00 -1.03
N GLU A 183 2.88 8.87 -0.33
CA GLU A 183 2.84 8.46 1.08
C GLU A 183 3.34 7.02 1.29
N ARG A 184 2.99 6.10 0.36
CA ARG A 184 3.51 4.73 0.33
C ARG A 184 5.02 4.71 0.34
N GLU A 185 5.64 5.42 -0.60
CA GLU A 185 7.09 5.48 -0.74
C GLU A 185 7.73 6.18 0.46
N PHE A 186 7.12 7.24 1.00
CA PHE A 186 7.59 7.90 2.21
C PHE A 186 7.71 6.89 3.36
N TYR A 187 6.66 6.15 3.67
CA TYR A 187 6.69 5.17 4.76
C TYR A 187 7.66 4.02 4.49
N LEU A 188 7.59 3.39 3.33
CA LEU A 188 8.39 2.19 3.03
C LEU A 188 9.87 2.50 2.88
N ARG A 189 10.23 3.67 2.35
CA ARG A 189 11.63 4.09 2.12
C ARG A 189 12.24 4.88 3.26
N THR A 190 11.48 5.19 4.32
CA THR A 190 12.01 5.91 5.49
C THR A 190 13.17 5.14 6.13
N ASP A 191 14.31 5.84 6.25
CA ASP A 191 15.54 5.42 6.90
C ASP A 191 15.87 6.31 8.10
N ASP A 192 17.02 6.08 8.75
CA ASP A 192 17.43 6.84 9.92
C ASP A 192 17.70 8.32 9.62
N LEU A 193 18.05 8.68 8.38
CA LEU A 193 18.25 10.07 7.98
C LEU A 193 16.90 10.80 7.97
N VAL A 194 15.88 10.19 7.36
CA VAL A 194 14.51 10.73 7.32
C VAL A 194 13.93 10.81 8.73
N LEU A 195 14.15 9.80 9.59
CA LEU A 195 13.72 9.85 10.99
C LEU A 195 14.34 11.03 11.75
N LYS A 196 15.63 11.33 11.51
CA LYS A 196 16.28 12.53 12.08
C LYS A 196 15.68 13.83 11.53
N GLN A 197 15.33 13.87 10.25
CA GLN A 197 14.66 15.03 9.64
C GLN A 197 13.26 15.25 10.24
N LEU A 198 12.49 14.19 10.48
CA LEU A 198 11.19 14.26 11.15
C LEU A 198 11.32 14.74 12.59
N ALA A 199 12.28 14.23 13.35
CA ALA A 199 12.54 14.70 14.72
C ALA A 199 12.94 16.20 14.73
N LEU A 200 13.77 16.62 13.79
CA LEU A 200 14.16 18.03 13.63
C LEU A 200 12.96 18.91 13.24
N LEU A 201 12.08 18.42 12.37
CA LEU A 201 10.85 19.09 11.97
C LEU A 201 9.93 19.33 13.18
N ALA A 202 9.70 18.29 13.98
CA ALA A 202 8.92 18.38 15.22
C ALA A 202 9.51 19.41 16.20
N ALA A 203 10.82 19.34 16.45
CA ALA A 203 11.51 20.23 17.37
C ALA A 203 11.49 21.70 16.93
N ARG A 204 11.63 21.97 15.62
CA ARG A 204 11.57 23.32 15.05
C ARG A 204 10.17 23.90 15.15
N TYR A 205 9.14 23.12 14.83
CA TYR A 205 7.75 23.57 14.97
C TYR A 205 7.39 23.86 16.42
N ASP A 206 7.79 23.00 17.36
CA ASP A 206 7.55 23.21 18.79
C ASP A 206 8.25 24.49 19.29
N SER A 207 9.48 24.74 18.80
CA SER A 207 10.20 25.99 19.09
C SER A 207 9.49 27.22 18.53
N SER A 208 8.91 27.14 17.33
CA SER A 208 8.09 28.21 16.74
C SER A 208 6.85 28.49 17.59
N LYS A 209 6.14 27.44 18.03
CA LYS A 209 4.98 27.56 18.90
C LYS A 209 5.34 28.23 20.24
N ARG A 210 6.43 27.83 20.88
CA ARG A 210 6.92 28.46 22.11
C ARG A 210 7.27 29.94 21.89
N ALA A 211 7.95 30.28 20.78
CA ALA A 211 8.24 31.68 20.44
C ALA A 211 6.95 32.49 20.22
N PHE A 212 5.92 31.89 19.60
CA PHE A 212 4.62 32.52 19.44
C PHE A 212 3.92 32.77 20.78
N ASP A 213 3.99 31.82 21.72
CA ASP A 213 3.37 31.97 23.04
C ASP A 213 4.09 33.07 23.86
N LEU A 214 5.42 33.18 23.75
CA LEU A 214 6.19 34.30 24.32
C LEU A 214 5.83 35.64 23.68
N TYR A 215 5.62 35.66 22.36
CA TYR A 215 5.10 36.82 21.65
C TYR A 215 3.72 37.24 22.18
N LYS A 216 2.76 36.31 22.31
CA LYS A 216 1.41 36.60 22.82
C LYS A 216 1.42 37.14 24.25
N SER A 217 2.26 36.56 25.11
CA SER A 217 2.48 37.07 26.47
C SER A 217 3.03 38.50 26.45
N SER A 218 4.06 38.75 25.64
CA SER A 218 4.71 40.07 25.52
C SER A 218 3.76 41.15 25.01
N VAL A 219 2.87 40.80 24.06
CA VAL A 219 1.82 41.68 23.55
C VAL A 219 0.80 42.05 24.62
N GLY A 220 0.41 41.10 25.48
CA GLY A 220 -0.51 41.36 26.59
C GLY A 220 -0.06 42.49 27.51
N HIS A 221 1.26 42.71 27.62
CA HIS A 221 1.86 43.79 28.41
C HIS A 221 1.95 45.16 27.72
N LEU A 222 1.62 45.26 26.42
CA LEU A 222 1.63 46.50 25.62
C LEU A 222 0.24 47.14 25.45
N GLY A 223 -0.83 46.41 25.78
CA GLY A 223 -2.22 46.87 25.62
C GLY A 223 -2.79 46.58 24.23
N LYS A 224 -3.72 47.42 23.73
CA LYS A 224 -4.36 47.24 22.42
C LYS A 224 -3.38 47.61 21.30
N ILE A 225 -2.90 46.61 20.56
CA ILE A 225 -1.94 46.78 19.46
C ILE A 225 -2.57 46.58 18.07
N GLY A 226 -3.89 46.44 17.99
CA GLY A 226 -4.61 46.23 16.73
C GLY A 226 -4.61 44.78 16.20
N TYR A 227 -3.88 43.87 16.86
CA TYR A 227 -3.77 42.45 16.49
C TYR A 227 -4.35 41.55 17.57
N ASN A 228 -5.05 40.49 17.16
CA ASN A 228 -5.51 39.41 18.01
C ASN A 228 -5.14 38.04 17.43
N HIS A 229 -3.85 37.82 17.19
CA HIS A 229 -3.34 36.57 16.62
C HIS A 229 -3.76 35.34 17.44
N SER A 230 -4.37 34.36 16.79
CA SER A 230 -4.73 33.06 17.36
C SER A 230 -3.99 31.96 16.60
N TRP A 231 -3.47 30.96 17.32
CA TRP A 231 -2.70 29.87 16.72
C TRP A 231 -3.61 28.66 16.51
N ASN A 232 -4.00 28.40 15.26
CA ASN A 232 -4.90 27.33 14.90
C ASN A 232 -4.18 26.28 14.05
N ALA A 233 -3.82 25.16 14.69
CA ALA A 233 -3.07 24.08 14.08
C ALA A 233 -3.98 23.20 13.20
N ARG A 234 -3.57 22.97 11.95
CA ARG A 234 -4.22 22.13 10.95
C ARG A 234 -3.43 20.86 10.74
N GLU A 235 -4.13 19.74 10.75
CA GLU A 235 -3.54 18.43 10.50
C GLU A 235 -3.17 18.24 9.02
N ILE A 236 -2.04 17.58 8.76
CA ILE A 236 -1.61 17.14 7.44
C ILE A 236 -2.21 15.75 7.22
N LYS A 237 -3.21 15.65 6.34
CA LYS A 237 -3.88 14.38 6.03
C LYS A 237 -3.42 13.80 4.70
N ASP A 238 -3.26 14.66 3.70
CA ASP A 238 -2.71 14.29 2.40
C ASP A 238 -1.24 14.73 2.34
N PHE A 239 -0.33 13.75 2.39
CA PHE A 239 1.11 13.99 2.37
C PHE A 239 1.57 14.85 1.18
N LYS A 240 0.86 14.84 0.05
CA LYS A 240 1.24 15.56 -1.18
C LYS A 240 0.56 16.89 -1.37
N ARG A 241 -0.55 17.16 -0.70
CA ARG A 241 -1.31 18.41 -0.88
C ARG A 241 -1.20 19.33 0.33
N ASP A 242 -1.19 18.77 1.52
CA ASP A 242 -1.18 19.52 2.76
C ASP A 242 0.25 19.93 3.17
N GLY A 243 0.38 20.92 4.06
CA GLY A 243 1.68 21.31 4.62
C GLY A 243 2.58 22.14 3.69
N ILE A 244 2.19 22.42 2.44
CA ILE A 244 3.02 23.13 1.45
C ILE A 244 2.88 24.65 1.58
N THR A 245 1.67 25.13 1.86
CA THR A 245 1.39 26.58 1.91
C THR A 245 2.04 27.20 3.14
N LEU A 246 2.67 28.36 2.94
CA LEU A 246 3.21 29.16 4.04
C LEU A 246 2.11 30.03 4.62
N THR A 247 2.00 30.05 5.95
CA THR A 247 1.05 30.88 6.69
C THR A 247 1.57 32.31 6.76
N ASP A 248 0.69 33.28 6.55
CA ASP A 248 0.96 34.71 6.76
C ASP A 248 0.79 35.06 8.24
N PHE A 249 1.88 35.45 8.89
CA PHE A 249 1.92 35.74 10.34
C PHE A 249 1.28 37.09 10.71
N TYR A 250 0.89 37.91 9.73
CA TYR A 250 0.26 39.21 9.97
C TYR A 250 -1.27 39.15 9.98
N GLN A 251 -1.87 37.95 9.96
CA GLN A 251 -3.31 37.72 10.05
C GLN A 251 -3.73 37.34 11.48
N ASP A 252 -4.88 37.85 11.93
CA ASP A 252 -5.45 37.54 13.26
C ASP A 252 -5.75 36.05 13.49
N ASN A 253 -6.13 35.34 12.43
CA ASN A 253 -6.34 33.91 12.49
C ASN A 253 -5.17 33.19 11.79
N LEU A 254 -4.19 32.71 12.57
CA LEU A 254 -3.04 32.00 12.03
C LEU A 254 -3.40 30.53 11.83
N GLU A 255 -3.68 30.19 10.57
CA GLU A 255 -3.91 28.82 10.14
C GLU A 255 -2.58 28.16 9.80
N VAL A 256 -2.00 27.45 10.76
CA VAL A 256 -0.68 26.84 10.67
C VAL A 256 -0.76 25.33 10.54
N TRP A 257 0.13 24.71 9.80
CA TRP A 257 0.21 23.26 9.68
C TRP A 257 0.91 22.65 10.90
N ASP A 258 0.33 21.58 11.44
CA ASP A 258 0.85 20.86 12.60
C ASP A 258 1.95 19.86 12.19
N TYR A 259 3.13 20.40 11.89
CA TYR A 259 4.28 19.58 11.49
C TYR A 259 4.75 18.64 12.59
N LYS A 260 4.54 18.99 13.87
CA LYS A 260 4.91 18.13 15.00
C LYS A 260 4.02 16.90 15.06
N LYS A 261 2.70 17.07 14.98
CA LYS A 261 1.76 15.94 14.95
C LYS A 261 2.06 15.00 13.79
N PHE A 262 2.26 15.53 12.58
CA PHE A 262 2.65 14.73 11.41
C PHE A 262 3.96 13.96 11.63
N ALA A 263 5.00 14.64 12.12
CA ALA A 263 6.31 14.04 12.34
C ALA A 263 6.25 12.94 13.41
N ASP A 264 5.62 13.20 14.56
CA ASP A 264 5.50 12.25 15.65
C ASP A 264 4.70 11.00 15.24
N GLN A 265 3.58 11.18 14.54
CA GLN A 265 2.78 10.08 14.00
C GLN A 265 3.58 9.26 12.99
N SER A 266 4.31 9.91 12.08
CA SER A 266 5.12 9.23 11.07
C SER A 266 6.25 8.41 11.71
N VAL A 267 6.95 8.99 12.70
CA VAL A 267 7.98 8.30 13.48
C VAL A 267 7.38 7.11 14.24
N ALA A 268 6.20 7.26 14.84
CA ALA A 268 5.52 6.18 15.55
C ALA A 268 5.13 5.02 14.61
N VAL A 269 4.56 5.32 13.44
CA VAL A 269 4.23 4.31 12.41
C VAL A 269 5.48 3.56 11.95
N VAL A 270 6.56 4.28 11.65
CA VAL A 270 7.80 3.65 11.19
C VAL A 270 8.41 2.75 12.27
N ASN A 271 8.50 3.22 13.51
CA ASN A 271 9.13 2.47 14.59
C ASN A 271 8.27 1.32 15.12
N ASN A 272 6.96 1.51 15.26
CA ASN A 272 6.08 0.55 15.93
C ASN A 272 5.41 -0.42 14.95
N GLU A 273 5.21 -0.03 13.69
CA GLU A 273 4.59 -0.89 12.67
C GLU A 273 5.63 -1.40 11.66
N LEU A 274 6.37 -0.51 10.98
CA LEU A 274 7.19 -0.90 9.83
C LEU A 274 8.49 -1.61 10.20
N LYS A 275 9.21 -1.18 11.25
CA LYS A 275 10.44 -1.86 11.70
C LYS A 275 10.19 -3.34 12.07
N PRO A 276 9.19 -3.69 12.91
CA PRO A 276 8.87 -5.09 13.18
C PRO A 276 8.45 -5.88 11.95
N ILE A 277 7.77 -5.26 10.98
CA ILE A 277 7.42 -5.92 9.72
C ILE A 277 8.70 -6.24 8.93
N ARG A 278 9.63 -5.28 8.77
CA ARG A 278 10.90 -5.50 8.08
C ARG A 278 11.69 -6.66 8.68
N GLU A 279 11.77 -6.74 10.01
CA GLU A 279 12.41 -7.85 10.73
C GLU A 279 11.67 -9.18 10.51
N ASN A 280 10.33 -9.17 10.52
CA ASN A 280 9.53 -10.36 10.24
C ASN A 280 9.74 -10.88 8.81
N LEU A 281 9.88 -10.01 7.81
CA LEU A 281 10.18 -10.40 6.42
C LEU A 281 11.51 -11.16 6.34
N LEU A 282 12.56 -10.66 6.98
CA LEU A 282 13.88 -11.30 6.99
C LEU A 282 13.84 -12.65 7.72
N LYS A 283 13.21 -12.69 8.90
CA LYS A 283 13.02 -13.93 9.65
C LYS A 283 12.25 -14.96 8.81
N TYR A 284 11.19 -14.54 8.13
CA TYR A 284 10.38 -15.41 7.30
C TYR A 284 11.18 -15.96 6.11
N ASP A 285 12.02 -15.14 5.47
CA ASP A 285 12.92 -15.60 4.41
C ASP A 285 13.90 -16.68 4.89
N ILE A 286 14.51 -16.46 6.07
CA ILE A 286 15.41 -17.41 6.72
C ILE A 286 14.68 -18.74 6.98
N GLU A 287 13.47 -18.71 7.55
CA GLU A 287 12.69 -19.92 7.83
C GLU A 287 12.28 -20.65 6.54
N ILE A 288 11.88 -19.93 5.48
CA ILE A 288 11.64 -20.55 4.16
C ILE A 288 12.91 -21.25 3.65
N ASN A 289 14.06 -20.60 3.74
CA ASN A 289 15.31 -21.18 3.25
C ASN A 289 15.71 -22.41 4.07
N LYS A 290 15.46 -22.44 5.38
CA LYS A 290 15.65 -23.66 6.22
C LYS A 290 14.77 -24.81 5.75
N LEU A 291 13.50 -24.56 5.45
CA LEU A 291 12.60 -25.59 4.89
C LEU A 291 13.10 -26.11 3.53
N ARG A 292 13.68 -25.22 2.72
CA ARG A 292 14.28 -25.60 1.44
C ARG A 292 15.49 -26.51 1.62
N GLU A 293 16.38 -26.23 2.56
CA GLU A 293 17.54 -27.08 2.82
C GLU A 293 17.11 -28.42 3.44
N LYS A 294 16.18 -28.41 4.41
CA LYS A 294 15.57 -29.63 4.98
C LYS A 294 15.00 -30.56 3.91
N LEU A 295 14.32 -30.00 2.91
CA LEU A 295 13.78 -30.78 1.81
C LEU A 295 14.86 -31.42 0.93
N LYS A 296 16.01 -30.75 0.74
CA LYS A 296 17.12 -31.29 -0.06
C LYS A 296 17.92 -32.36 0.70
N GLU A 297 18.21 -32.12 1.97
CA GLU A 297 19.08 -32.99 2.77
C GLU A 297 18.34 -34.22 3.30
N ASP A 298 17.19 -34.01 3.96
CA ASP A 298 16.47 -35.10 4.63
C ASP A 298 15.53 -35.85 3.68
N SER A 299 15.25 -35.29 2.49
CA SER A 299 14.25 -35.81 1.56
C SER A 299 12.90 -36.05 2.24
N VAL A 300 12.46 -35.11 3.08
CA VAL A 300 11.17 -35.15 3.79
C VAL A 300 10.25 -34.05 3.26
N SER A 301 8.94 -34.37 3.19
CA SER A 301 7.93 -33.37 2.88
C SER A 301 7.87 -32.30 3.96
N VAL A 302 7.85 -31.04 3.55
CA VAL A 302 7.74 -29.90 4.47
C VAL A 302 6.35 -29.26 4.46
N LYS A 303 5.31 -29.93 3.91
CA LYS A 303 3.96 -29.35 3.77
C LYS A 303 3.38 -28.84 5.11
N SER A 304 3.53 -29.61 6.20
CA SER A 304 3.02 -29.22 7.52
C SER A 304 3.74 -27.98 8.07
N ASP A 305 5.08 -27.97 7.96
CA ASP A 305 5.92 -26.89 8.47
C ASP A 305 5.70 -25.61 7.64
N LEU A 306 5.54 -25.77 6.32
CA LEU A 306 5.20 -24.69 5.39
C LEU A 306 3.83 -24.07 5.70
N THR A 307 2.84 -24.89 6.04
CA THR A 307 1.49 -24.39 6.43
C THR A 307 1.56 -23.55 7.70
N LYS A 308 2.33 -23.98 8.70
CA LYS A 308 2.57 -23.22 9.93
C LYS A 308 3.32 -21.91 9.65
N LEU A 309 4.32 -21.95 8.77
CA LEU A 309 5.10 -20.79 8.39
C LEU A 309 4.21 -19.75 7.70
N VAL A 310 3.42 -20.13 6.70
CA VAL A 310 2.49 -19.23 5.99
C VAL A 310 1.53 -18.52 6.95
N ALA A 311 1.06 -19.20 8.00
CA ALA A 311 0.18 -18.60 9.01
C ALA A 311 0.88 -17.54 9.89
N SER A 312 2.21 -17.55 9.98
CA SER A 312 3.00 -16.63 10.82
C SER A 312 3.39 -15.31 10.14
N LEU A 313 3.07 -15.17 8.85
CA LEU A 313 3.46 -14.03 8.03
C LEU A 313 2.61 -12.78 8.37
N LEU A 314 3.26 -11.66 8.70
CA LEU A 314 2.57 -10.38 8.94
C LEU A 314 2.14 -9.66 7.64
N GLY A 315 1.72 -10.42 6.62
CA GLY A 315 1.42 -9.90 5.29
C GLY A 315 0.27 -8.90 5.27
N GLU A 316 -0.77 -9.13 6.09
CA GLU A 316 -1.92 -8.21 6.18
C GLU A 316 -1.55 -6.84 6.75
N LYS A 317 -0.55 -6.78 7.65
CA LYS A 317 -0.07 -5.49 8.17
C LYS A 317 0.72 -4.72 7.11
N LEU A 318 1.50 -5.41 6.28
CA LEU A 318 2.22 -4.76 5.18
C LEU A 318 1.28 -4.27 4.08
N LYS A 319 0.20 -5.01 3.80
CA LYS A 319 -0.83 -4.63 2.83
C LYS A 319 -1.55 -3.31 3.11
N LYS A 320 -1.55 -2.85 4.37
CA LYS A 320 -2.04 -1.52 4.76
C LYS A 320 -1.27 -0.40 4.06
N PHE A 321 0.02 -0.61 3.78
CA PHE A 321 0.90 0.38 3.16
C PHE A 321 1.09 0.12 1.67
N ASP A 322 1.11 -1.15 1.27
CA ASP A 322 1.32 -1.55 -0.12
C ASP A 322 0.41 -2.73 -0.49
N PRO A 323 -0.62 -2.54 -1.33
CA PRO A 323 -1.58 -3.61 -1.65
C PRO A 323 -0.96 -4.85 -2.32
N ASP A 324 0.16 -4.70 -3.04
CA ASP A 324 0.86 -5.81 -3.72
C ASP A 324 2.38 -5.83 -3.39
N PRO A 325 2.77 -6.14 -2.14
CA PRO A 325 4.16 -6.03 -1.72
C PRO A 325 5.09 -6.98 -2.47
N LEU A 326 6.22 -6.46 -2.97
CA LEU A 326 7.26 -7.27 -3.62
C LEU A 326 7.72 -8.47 -2.78
N PRO A 327 8.04 -8.34 -1.46
CA PRO A 327 8.44 -9.50 -0.65
C PRO A 327 7.38 -10.60 -0.59
N MET A 328 6.08 -10.24 -0.60
CA MET A 328 5.00 -11.24 -0.58
C MET A 328 4.95 -12.04 -1.88
N ASN A 329 5.15 -11.36 -3.02
CA ASN A 329 5.22 -12.03 -4.32
C ASN A 329 6.44 -12.97 -4.40
N VAL A 330 7.59 -12.55 -3.85
CA VAL A 330 8.79 -13.38 -3.75
C VAL A 330 8.56 -14.60 -2.85
N PHE A 331 7.91 -14.43 -1.70
CA PHE A 331 7.56 -15.54 -0.82
C PHE A 331 6.56 -16.49 -1.45
N ALA A 332 5.56 -15.99 -2.17
CA ALA A 332 4.62 -16.83 -2.90
C ALA A 332 5.35 -17.73 -3.92
N LEU A 333 6.38 -17.21 -4.59
CA LEU A 333 7.22 -17.98 -5.50
C LEU A 333 7.98 -19.10 -4.76
N LYS A 334 8.67 -18.76 -3.66
CA LYS A 334 9.39 -19.74 -2.84
C LYS A 334 8.46 -20.82 -2.28
N VAL A 335 7.29 -20.42 -1.76
CA VAL A 335 6.27 -21.33 -1.22
C VAL A 335 5.73 -22.27 -2.32
N ALA A 336 5.41 -21.75 -3.50
CA ALA A 336 4.96 -22.57 -4.62
C ALA A 336 6.03 -23.60 -5.06
N ASN A 337 7.31 -23.20 -5.06
CA ASN A 337 8.41 -24.09 -5.36
C ASN A 337 8.53 -25.21 -4.30
N LEU A 338 8.47 -24.87 -3.01
CA LEU A 338 8.52 -25.85 -1.91
C LEU A 338 7.31 -26.79 -1.90
N GLU A 339 6.10 -26.30 -2.20
CA GLU A 339 4.91 -27.14 -2.34
C GLU A 339 5.09 -28.18 -3.45
N TYR A 340 5.60 -27.77 -4.61
CA TYR A 340 5.88 -28.67 -5.72
C TYR A 340 6.92 -29.72 -5.34
N ARG A 341 8.09 -29.28 -4.83
CA ARG A 341 9.16 -30.20 -4.44
C ARG A 341 8.75 -31.16 -3.33
N SER A 342 7.95 -30.71 -2.36
CA SER A 342 7.43 -31.58 -1.29
C SER A 342 6.51 -32.65 -1.85
N THR A 343 5.67 -32.28 -2.84
CA THR A 343 4.78 -33.21 -3.54
C THR A 343 5.58 -34.28 -4.29
N LEU A 344 6.69 -33.91 -4.95
CA LEU A 344 7.59 -34.90 -5.57
C LEU A 344 8.15 -35.91 -4.57
N VAL A 345 8.62 -35.43 -3.41
CA VAL A 345 9.18 -36.29 -2.36
C VAL A 345 8.13 -37.26 -1.82
N GLU A 346 6.89 -36.81 -1.61
CA GLU A 346 5.78 -37.67 -1.18
C GLU A 346 5.46 -38.75 -2.22
N HIS A 347 5.42 -38.37 -3.50
CA HIS A 347 5.13 -39.32 -4.58
C HIS A 347 6.24 -40.35 -4.77
N ILE A 348 7.51 -39.96 -4.66
CA ILE A 348 8.65 -40.90 -4.69
C ILE A 348 8.52 -41.93 -3.56
N LYS A 349 8.15 -41.51 -2.33
CA LYS A 349 7.91 -42.45 -1.22
C LYS A 349 6.68 -43.34 -1.46
N GLY A 350 5.68 -42.82 -2.19
CA GLY A 350 4.43 -43.50 -2.55
C GLY A 350 4.47 -44.35 -3.83
N GLU A 351 5.57 -44.36 -4.59
CA GLU A 351 5.70 -45.06 -5.89
C GLU A 351 5.55 -46.60 -5.81
N LYS A 352 5.50 -47.16 -4.60
CA LYS A 352 5.22 -48.58 -4.34
C LYS A 352 3.82 -49.04 -4.78
N THR A 353 2.92 -48.11 -5.10
CA THR A 353 1.60 -48.45 -5.65
C THR A 353 1.72 -48.80 -7.13
N ASN A 354 1.33 -50.03 -7.49
CA ASN A 354 1.24 -50.47 -8.88
C ASN A 354 -0.07 -50.03 -9.56
N ASN A 355 -0.94 -49.31 -8.85
CA ASN A 355 -2.21 -48.84 -9.38
C ASN A 355 -1.99 -47.66 -10.33
N VAL A 356 -2.49 -47.79 -11.56
CA VAL A 356 -2.33 -46.80 -12.62
C VAL A 356 -3.12 -45.52 -12.32
N PHE A 357 -4.27 -45.61 -11.64
CA PHE A 357 -5.07 -44.45 -11.24
C PHE A 357 -4.38 -43.61 -10.17
N ASP A 358 -3.79 -44.25 -9.16
CA ASP A 358 -3.05 -43.54 -8.12
C ASP A 358 -1.85 -42.81 -8.72
N ARG A 359 -1.11 -43.47 -9.62
CA ARG A 359 0.00 -42.86 -10.36
C ARG A 359 -0.45 -41.71 -11.27
N LEU A 360 -1.62 -41.82 -11.89
CA LEU A 360 -2.20 -40.73 -12.68
C LEU A 360 -2.50 -39.53 -11.79
N LYS A 361 -3.21 -39.75 -10.68
CA LYS A 361 -3.58 -38.71 -9.72
C LYS A 361 -2.36 -37.99 -9.15
N GLN A 362 -1.30 -38.73 -8.82
CA GLN A 362 -0.02 -38.16 -8.41
C GLN A 362 0.55 -37.21 -9.47
N LYS A 363 0.56 -37.61 -10.75
CA LYS A 363 1.05 -36.76 -11.85
C LYS A 363 0.16 -35.54 -12.10
N GLU A 364 -1.15 -35.68 -11.97
CA GLU A 364 -2.07 -34.54 -12.05
C GLU A 364 -1.82 -33.51 -10.95
N GLU A 365 -1.54 -33.96 -9.73
CA GLU A 365 -1.18 -33.04 -8.64
C GLU A 365 0.17 -32.36 -8.91
N GLU A 366 1.19 -33.08 -9.39
CA GLU A 366 2.48 -32.48 -9.78
C GLU A 366 2.30 -31.37 -10.83
N VAL A 367 1.56 -31.63 -11.90
CA VAL A 367 1.27 -30.65 -12.97
C VAL A 367 0.51 -29.45 -12.40
N LYS A 368 -0.47 -29.67 -11.51
CA LYS A 368 -1.22 -28.59 -10.86
C LYS A 368 -0.31 -27.68 -10.02
N ARG A 369 0.63 -28.26 -9.25
CA ARG A 369 1.60 -27.49 -8.45
C ARG A 369 2.57 -26.71 -9.33
N LEU A 370 3.04 -27.30 -10.42
CA LEU A 370 3.86 -26.61 -11.42
C LEU A 370 3.12 -25.45 -12.08
N GLY A 371 1.83 -25.62 -12.41
CA GLY A 371 1.01 -24.54 -12.95
C GLY A 371 0.89 -23.34 -12.00
N LYS A 372 0.79 -23.58 -10.68
CA LYS A 372 0.83 -22.52 -9.66
C LYS A 372 2.20 -21.84 -9.61
N LEU A 373 3.29 -22.60 -9.62
CA LEU A 373 4.66 -22.06 -9.63
C LEU A 373 4.92 -21.16 -10.85
N ASP A 374 4.57 -21.66 -12.04
CA ASP A 374 4.67 -20.95 -13.33
C ASP A 374 3.88 -19.63 -13.31
N SER A 375 2.63 -19.67 -12.85
CA SER A 375 1.77 -18.48 -12.75
C SER A 375 2.35 -17.41 -11.81
N VAL A 376 2.84 -17.81 -10.63
CA VAL A 376 3.43 -16.87 -9.66
C VAL A 376 4.74 -16.30 -10.19
N ALA A 377 5.58 -17.13 -10.83
CA ALA A 377 6.83 -16.69 -11.45
C ALA A 377 6.58 -15.69 -12.60
N ALA A 378 5.56 -15.95 -13.42
CA ALA A 378 5.14 -15.05 -14.50
C ALA A 378 4.62 -13.71 -13.96
N LYS A 379 3.79 -13.72 -12.90
CA LYS A 379 3.34 -12.49 -12.23
C LYS A 379 4.55 -11.68 -11.77
N LEU A 380 5.48 -12.28 -11.04
CA LEU A 380 6.64 -11.58 -10.49
C LEU A 380 7.60 -11.08 -11.57
N GLN A 381 7.74 -11.79 -12.69
CA GLN A 381 8.55 -11.33 -13.83
C GLN A 381 7.95 -10.10 -14.54
N SER A 382 6.63 -9.91 -14.47
CA SER A 382 5.96 -8.73 -15.04
C SER A 382 6.11 -7.46 -14.19
N VAL A 383 6.54 -7.58 -12.93
CA VAL A 383 6.74 -6.44 -12.02
C VAL A 383 8.06 -5.73 -12.34
N ASN A 384 8.05 -4.40 -12.27
CA ASN A 384 9.28 -3.61 -12.30
C ASN A 384 10.06 -3.77 -10.97
N ILE A 385 10.83 -4.86 -10.88
CA ILE A 385 11.57 -5.22 -9.66
C ILE A 385 12.53 -4.11 -9.21
N ASP A 386 13.13 -3.35 -10.12
CA ASP A 386 14.07 -2.29 -9.71
C ASP A 386 13.38 -1.15 -8.97
N GLU A 387 12.20 -0.74 -9.45
CA GLU A 387 11.42 0.34 -8.85
C GLU A 387 10.82 -0.09 -7.50
N GLU A 388 10.21 -1.28 -7.45
CA GLU A 388 9.62 -1.79 -6.22
C GLU A 388 10.67 -2.19 -5.17
N ALA A 389 11.86 -2.62 -5.60
CA ALA A 389 12.96 -2.91 -4.67
C ALA A 389 13.40 -1.69 -3.85
N LEU A 390 13.20 -0.46 -4.35
CA LEU A 390 13.49 0.75 -3.58
C LEU A 390 12.65 0.83 -2.29
N ASN A 391 11.41 0.34 -2.33
CA ASN A 391 10.50 0.29 -1.18
C ASN A 391 10.94 -0.76 -0.14
N TYR A 392 11.75 -1.74 -0.55
CA TYR A 392 12.14 -2.89 0.27
C TYR A 392 13.66 -3.07 0.33
N LYS A 393 14.41 -1.97 0.29
CA LYS A 393 15.88 -1.96 0.16
C LYS A 393 16.59 -2.89 1.15
N THR A 394 16.19 -2.89 2.43
CA THR A 394 16.78 -3.76 3.46
C THR A 394 16.55 -5.24 3.15
N PHE A 395 15.32 -5.62 2.80
CA PHE A 395 14.99 -7.00 2.44
C PHE A 395 15.78 -7.46 1.21
N ILE A 396 15.88 -6.64 0.18
CA ILE A 396 16.62 -6.97 -1.04
C ILE A 396 18.12 -7.09 -0.75
N ALA A 397 18.69 -6.17 0.01
CA ALA A 397 20.12 -6.18 0.35
C ALA A 397 20.49 -7.41 1.20
N GLU A 398 19.65 -7.80 2.15
CA GLU A 398 19.97 -8.91 3.06
C GLU A 398 19.60 -10.29 2.49
N ALA A 399 18.48 -10.42 1.78
CA ALA A 399 18.03 -11.72 1.25
C ALA A 399 18.62 -12.06 -0.13
N TYR A 400 18.96 -11.04 -0.93
CA TYR A 400 19.39 -11.23 -2.33
C TYR A 400 20.65 -10.43 -2.71
N THR A 401 21.21 -9.62 -1.82
CA THR A 401 22.31 -8.68 -2.08
C THR A 401 21.95 -7.53 -3.04
N ASN A 402 21.31 -7.80 -4.17
CA ASN A 402 20.89 -6.79 -5.16
C ASN A 402 19.71 -7.28 -6.03
N THR A 403 19.12 -6.35 -6.81
CA THR A 403 17.97 -6.64 -7.67
C THR A 403 18.30 -7.55 -8.84
N VAL A 404 19.56 -7.59 -9.30
CA VAL A 404 20.02 -8.46 -10.39
C VAL A 404 19.91 -9.93 -9.99
N ILE A 405 20.34 -10.28 -8.77
CA ILE A 405 20.24 -11.64 -8.24
C ILE A 405 18.77 -12.03 -8.07
N LEU A 406 17.92 -11.14 -7.55
CA LEU A 406 16.48 -11.42 -7.44
C LEU A 406 15.85 -11.67 -8.82
N LYS A 407 16.12 -10.82 -9.82
CA LYS A 407 15.63 -11.02 -11.20
C LYS A 407 16.12 -12.34 -11.80
N SER A 408 17.39 -12.68 -11.60
CA SER A 408 17.97 -13.94 -12.05
C SER A 408 17.28 -15.14 -11.38
N TYR A 409 17.03 -15.06 -10.07
CA TYR A 409 16.27 -16.07 -9.34
C TYR A 409 14.86 -16.27 -9.90
N VAL A 410 14.09 -15.18 -10.09
CA VAL A 410 12.73 -15.25 -10.64
C VAL A 410 12.73 -15.84 -12.05
N LYS A 411 13.68 -15.43 -12.90
CA LYS A 411 13.83 -15.96 -14.26
C LYS A 411 14.16 -17.46 -14.25
N ALA A 412 15.11 -17.88 -13.41
CA ALA A 412 15.50 -19.28 -13.29
C ALA A 412 14.35 -20.17 -12.81
N GLU A 413 13.56 -19.69 -11.85
CA GLU A 413 12.38 -20.41 -11.35
C GLU A 413 11.29 -20.54 -12.42
N LYS A 414 11.07 -19.49 -13.24
CA LYS A 414 10.13 -19.55 -14.36
C LYS A 414 10.57 -20.56 -15.42
N GLU A 415 11.82 -20.46 -15.87
CA GLU A 415 12.37 -21.37 -16.88
C GLU A 415 12.36 -22.83 -16.39
N TYR A 416 12.62 -23.04 -15.10
CA TYR A 416 12.48 -24.33 -14.44
C TYR A 416 11.02 -24.83 -14.49
N ALA A 417 10.06 -24.00 -14.06
CA ALA A 417 8.65 -24.36 -14.02
C ALA A 417 8.09 -24.69 -15.41
N GLU A 418 8.37 -23.87 -16.42
CA GLU A 418 7.95 -24.10 -17.80
C GLU A 418 8.51 -25.41 -18.37
N ARG A 419 9.81 -25.66 -18.16
CA ARG A 419 10.47 -26.88 -18.63
C ARG A 419 9.86 -28.12 -17.98
N GLU A 420 9.75 -28.13 -16.65
CA GLU A 420 9.22 -29.27 -15.90
C GLU A 420 7.74 -29.51 -16.23
N LYS A 421 6.94 -28.45 -16.31
CA LYS A 421 5.52 -28.54 -16.67
C LYS A 421 5.32 -29.22 -18.02
N ARG A 422 6.07 -28.81 -19.05
CA ARG A 422 6.01 -29.44 -20.37
C ARG A 422 6.38 -30.93 -20.34
N ILE A 423 7.36 -31.33 -19.53
CA ILE A 423 7.75 -32.73 -19.37
C ILE A 423 6.61 -33.51 -18.69
N LYS A 424 6.08 -33.00 -17.57
CA LYS A 424 5.04 -33.66 -16.79
C LYS A 424 3.68 -33.70 -17.49
N GLU A 425 3.31 -32.70 -18.26
CA GLU A 425 2.11 -32.71 -19.09
C GLU A 425 2.19 -33.77 -20.19
N ARG A 426 3.37 -33.96 -20.80
CA ARG A 426 3.58 -35.04 -21.77
C ARG A 426 3.49 -36.42 -21.11
N GLU A 427 4.12 -36.60 -19.94
CA GLU A 427 4.01 -37.82 -19.15
C GLU A 427 2.55 -38.11 -18.77
N LEU A 428 1.80 -37.09 -18.33
CA LEU A 428 0.40 -37.19 -17.96
C LEU A 428 -0.47 -37.59 -19.16
N ALA A 429 -0.27 -36.95 -20.32
CA ALA A 429 -0.99 -37.31 -21.55
C ALA A 429 -0.73 -38.76 -21.97
N ASN A 430 0.52 -39.23 -21.88
CA ASN A 430 0.88 -40.61 -22.17
C ASN A 430 0.22 -41.59 -21.18
N ARG A 431 0.20 -41.26 -19.88
CA ARG A 431 -0.47 -42.09 -18.86
C ARG A 431 -1.98 -42.15 -19.07
N ARG A 432 -2.61 -41.04 -19.42
CA ARG A 432 -4.05 -41.02 -19.77
C ARG A 432 -4.34 -41.93 -20.95
N ARG A 433 -3.50 -41.93 -22.00
CA ARG A 433 -3.64 -42.87 -23.12
C ARG A 433 -3.43 -44.32 -22.68
N ALA A 434 -2.48 -44.58 -21.79
CA ALA A 434 -2.20 -45.92 -21.28
C ALA A 434 -3.37 -46.54 -20.50
N LEU A 435 -4.27 -45.74 -19.93
CA LEU A 435 -5.49 -46.25 -19.27
C LEU A 435 -6.41 -47.02 -20.20
N ASN A 436 -6.34 -46.75 -21.51
CA ASN A 436 -7.14 -47.41 -22.52
C ASN A 436 -6.54 -48.76 -22.94
N TRP A 437 -5.49 -49.23 -22.27
CA TRP A 437 -4.79 -50.46 -22.61
C TRP A 437 -4.57 -51.31 -21.37
N LEU A 438 -4.77 -52.61 -21.55
CA LEU A 438 -4.37 -53.66 -20.63
C LEU A 438 -3.06 -54.28 -21.15
N VAL A 439 -2.10 -54.50 -20.28
CA VAL A 439 -0.77 -55.03 -20.62
C VAL A 439 -0.70 -56.49 -20.24
N ASN A 440 -0.46 -57.36 -21.23
CA ASN A 440 -0.23 -58.79 -21.00
C ASN A 440 1.05 -59.25 -21.70
N GLY A 441 2.16 -59.31 -20.96
CA GLY A 441 3.47 -59.62 -21.55
C GLY A 441 3.86 -58.55 -22.57
N ASN A 442 4.07 -58.99 -23.82
CA ASN A 442 4.39 -58.08 -24.94
C ASN A 442 3.15 -57.55 -25.67
N ASP A 443 1.95 -58.00 -25.31
CA ASP A 443 0.71 -57.59 -25.95
C ASP A 443 0.05 -56.41 -25.21
N SER A 444 -0.55 -55.51 -25.99
CA SER A 444 -1.42 -54.44 -25.51
C SER A 444 -2.84 -54.67 -25.99
N ILE A 445 -3.77 -54.79 -25.05
CA ILE A 445 -5.16 -55.13 -25.31
C ILE A 445 -5.98 -53.86 -25.10
N PRO A 446 -6.71 -53.37 -26.12
CA PRO A 446 -7.49 -52.16 -25.96
C PRO A 446 -8.67 -52.38 -25.01
N LEU A 447 -8.95 -51.35 -24.20
CA LEU A 447 -10.10 -51.26 -23.29
C LEU A 447 -11.16 -50.31 -23.84
N VAL A 448 -11.15 -50.11 -25.15
CA VAL A 448 -12.12 -49.30 -25.89
C VAL A 448 -12.72 -50.15 -27.01
N LEU A 449 -14.02 -49.99 -27.26
CA LEU A 449 -14.76 -50.75 -28.28
C LEU A 449 -14.55 -50.19 -29.71
N GLU A 450 -13.78 -49.10 -29.85
CA GLU A 450 -13.53 -48.47 -31.14
C GLU A 450 -12.68 -49.35 -32.09
N PRO A 451 -12.83 -49.20 -33.42
CA PRO A 451 -12.05 -49.98 -34.37
C PRO A 451 -10.56 -49.67 -34.23
N THR A 452 -9.81 -50.63 -33.72
CA THR A 452 -8.35 -50.56 -33.66
C THR A 452 -7.72 -51.52 -34.66
N ASN A 453 -6.52 -51.19 -35.15
CA ASN A 453 -5.70 -52.12 -35.93
C ASN A 453 -5.02 -53.19 -35.04
N ALA A 454 -5.41 -53.31 -33.77
CA ALA A 454 -4.86 -54.29 -32.84
C ALA A 454 -5.35 -55.71 -33.17
N LYS A 455 -4.56 -56.71 -32.80
CA LYS A 455 -4.93 -58.15 -32.91
C LYS A 455 -6.12 -58.51 -32.02
N PHE A 456 -6.22 -57.84 -30.87
CA PHE A 456 -7.35 -57.96 -29.96
C PHE A 456 -8.45 -57.01 -30.41
N LYS A 457 -9.64 -57.55 -30.66
CA LYS A 457 -10.86 -56.82 -30.97
C LYS A 457 -11.83 -56.98 -29.79
N PRO A 458 -11.89 -56.01 -28.86
CA PRO A 458 -12.83 -56.03 -27.75
C PRO A 458 -14.26 -55.94 -28.26
N LEU A 459 -15.15 -56.75 -27.71
CA LEU A 459 -16.58 -56.73 -27.98
C LEU A 459 -17.39 -56.40 -26.73
N VAL A 460 -16.86 -56.72 -25.56
CA VAL A 460 -17.37 -56.30 -24.25
C VAL A 460 -16.21 -55.74 -23.45
N VAL A 461 -16.41 -54.57 -22.85
CA VAL A 461 -15.50 -53.99 -21.86
C VAL A 461 -16.35 -53.52 -20.69
N GLU A 462 -16.26 -54.24 -19.57
CA GLU A 462 -16.83 -53.81 -18.30
C GLU A 462 -15.75 -53.05 -17.53
N ALA A 463 -15.93 -51.73 -17.38
CA ALA A 463 -14.91 -50.85 -16.83
C ALA A 463 -14.40 -51.36 -15.47
N GLU A 464 -13.08 -51.47 -15.33
CA GLU A 464 -12.41 -51.94 -14.11
C GLU A 464 -12.79 -53.36 -13.64
N ASN A 465 -13.43 -54.17 -14.51
CA ASN A 465 -13.75 -55.56 -14.18
C ASN A 465 -13.13 -56.55 -15.19
N TYR A 466 -13.53 -56.48 -16.46
CA TYR A 466 -13.03 -57.40 -17.49
C TYR A 466 -13.23 -56.88 -18.92
N THR A 467 -12.51 -57.49 -19.86
CA THR A 467 -12.66 -57.30 -21.30
C THR A 467 -12.74 -58.66 -21.99
N ALA A 468 -13.61 -58.76 -22.98
CA ALA A 468 -13.80 -59.97 -23.77
C ALA A 468 -14.01 -59.64 -25.25
N GLY A 469 -13.58 -60.54 -26.12
CA GLY A 469 -13.73 -60.35 -27.55
C GLY A 469 -13.00 -61.42 -28.35
N ILE A 470 -12.46 -61.03 -29.51
CA ILE A 470 -11.75 -61.94 -30.41
C ILE A 470 -10.31 -61.48 -30.59
N PHE A 471 -9.39 -62.42 -30.48
CA PHE A 471 -7.98 -62.27 -30.79
C PHE A 471 -7.69 -62.92 -32.14
N PHE A 472 -7.20 -62.15 -33.11
CA PHE A 472 -6.83 -62.63 -34.43
C PHE A 472 -5.32 -62.78 -34.56
N THR A 473 -4.85 -63.98 -34.94
CA THR A 473 -3.46 -64.17 -35.38
C THR A 473 -3.28 -63.80 -36.85
N ASP A 474 -4.32 -63.99 -37.64
CA ASP A 474 -4.46 -63.61 -39.05
C ASP A 474 -5.96 -63.34 -39.36
N SER A 475 -6.31 -63.03 -40.62
CA SER A 475 -7.67 -62.64 -41.00
C SER A 475 -8.73 -63.76 -40.91
N VAL A 476 -8.30 -65.03 -40.76
CA VAL A 476 -9.15 -66.22 -40.77
C VAL A 476 -9.05 -67.04 -39.46
N SER A 477 -7.97 -66.86 -38.70
CA SER A 477 -7.68 -67.54 -37.45
C SER A 477 -7.94 -66.62 -36.25
N GLY A 478 -9.16 -66.72 -35.72
CA GLY A 478 -9.56 -66.06 -34.48
C GLY A 478 -9.69 -67.03 -33.31
N GLU A 479 -9.43 -66.53 -32.10
CA GLU A 479 -9.75 -67.16 -30.81
C GLU A 479 -10.56 -66.18 -29.97
N GLY A 480 -11.52 -66.68 -29.19
CA GLY A 480 -12.17 -65.86 -28.18
C GLY A 480 -11.18 -65.56 -27.06
N TYR A 481 -11.27 -64.38 -26.45
CA TYR A 481 -10.47 -64.06 -25.27
C TYR A 481 -11.33 -63.45 -24.16
N PHE A 482 -10.86 -63.63 -22.94
CA PHE A 482 -11.41 -63.01 -21.73
C PHE A 482 -10.29 -62.70 -20.74
N TYR A 483 -10.17 -61.44 -20.39
CA TYR A 483 -9.10 -60.92 -19.55
C TYR A 483 -9.71 -60.02 -18.47
N THR A 484 -9.30 -60.18 -17.22
CA THR A 484 -9.70 -59.26 -16.15
C THR A 484 -8.96 -57.93 -16.25
N ILE A 485 -9.62 -56.86 -15.81
CA ILE A 485 -9.06 -55.52 -15.74
C ILE A 485 -8.76 -55.21 -14.28
N THR A 486 -7.48 -55.14 -13.94
CA THR A 486 -7.02 -54.79 -12.60
C THR A 486 -6.56 -53.33 -12.56
N GLY A 487 -6.44 -52.76 -11.35
CA GLY A 487 -5.91 -51.41 -11.16
C GLY A 487 -4.47 -51.23 -11.65
N SER A 488 -3.68 -52.30 -11.76
CA SER A 488 -2.33 -52.27 -12.36
C SER A 488 -2.32 -52.40 -13.88
N ARG A 489 -3.49 -52.60 -14.50
CA ARG A 489 -3.67 -52.93 -15.92
C ARG A 489 -2.91 -54.21 -16.33
N ILE A 490 -2.65 -55.11 -15.38
CA ILE A 490 -2.10 -56.45 -15.63
C ILE A 490 -3.17 -57.47 -15.24
N PRO A 491 -3.68 -58.28 -16.18
CA PRO A 491 -4.74 -59.24 -15.88
C PRO A 491 -4.25 -60.29 -14.89
N ASP A 492 -5.07 -60.59 -13.88
CA ASP A 492 -4.89 -61.78 -13.03
C ASP A 492 -5.52 -63.03 -13.66
N VAL A 493 -6.56 -62.86 -14.47
CA VAL A 493 -7.17 -63.91 -15.30
C VAL A 493 -6.95 -63.58 -16.75
N ARG A 494 -6.37 -64.53 -17.49
CA ARG A 494 -6.16 -64.44 -18.94
C ARG A 494 -6.55 -65.75 -19.58
N VAL A 495 -7.56 -65.72 -20.44
CA VAL A 495 -8.08 -66.91 -21.09
C VAL A 495 -8.23 -66.64 -22.57
N LYS A 496 -7.79 -67.61 -23.38
CA LYS A 496 -8.17 -67.73 -24.78
C LYS A 496 -8.95 -69.04 -24.96
N PHE A 497 -9.97 -69.02 -25.79
CA PHE A 497 -10.86 -70.16 -25.99
C PHE A 497 -11.23 -70.34 -27.46
N PRO A 498 -11.44 -71.59 -27.91
CA PRO A 498 -11.79 -71.88 -29.29
C PRO A 498 -13.16 -71.29 -29.65
N ILE A 499 -13.27 -70.73 -30.85
CA ILE A 499 -14.49 -70.21 -31.47
C ILE A 499 -14.68 -70.86 -32.85
N ASP A 500 -15.88 -70.77 -33.42
CA ASP A 500 -16.12 -71.22 -34.80
C ASP A 500 -15.43 -70.30 -35.82
N LYS A 501 -14.25 -70.70 -36.29
CA LYS A 501 -13.42 -69.96 -37.27
C LYS A 501 -14.12 -69.75 -38.63
N THR A 502 -15.17 -70.51 -38.95
CA THR A 502 -15.94 -70.30 -40.19
C THR A 502 -16.90 -69.12 -40.07
N VAL A 503 -17.36 -68.84 -38.85
CA VAL A 503 -18.31 -67.79 -38.52
C VAL A 503 -17.57 -66.51 -38.13
N PHE A 504 -16.67 -66.60 -37.15
CA PHE A 504 -16.04 -65.49 -36.49
C PHE A 504 -14.71 -65.11 -37.17
N ARG A 505 -14.81 -64.36 -38.26
CA ARG A 505 -13.66 -63.87 -39.06
C ARG A 505 -13.51 -62.35 -38.94
N GLU A 506 -12.30 -61.84 -39.17
CA GLU A 506 -12.02 -60.41 -39.04
C GLU A 506 -12.92 -59.55 -39.97
N GLN A 507 -13.16 -60.03 -41.20
CA GLN A 507 -14.06 -59.37 -42.16
C GLN A 507 -15.53 -59.31 -41.69
N ARG A 508 -15.95 -60.19 -40.77
CA ARG A 508 -17.32 -60.29 -40.27
C ARG A 508 -17.52 -59.60 -38.90
N MET A 509 -16.50 -58.92 -38.39
CA MET A 509 -16.55 -58.28 -37.07
C MET A 509 -17.69 -57.29 -36.89
N ARG A 510 -18.14 -56.62 -37.96
CA ARG A 510 -19.30 -55.69 -37.89
C ARG A 510 -20.59 -56.36 -37.41
N THR A 511 -20.74 -57.65 -37.73
CA THR A 511 -21.90 -58.48 -37.37
C THR A 511 -21.63 -59.38 -36.17
N THR A 512 -20.44 -59.30 -35.58
CA THR A 512 -20.08 -60.08 -34.39
C THR A 512 -20.38 -59.24 -33.16
N LYS A 513 -21.09 -59.83 -32.21
CA LYS A 513 -21.44 -59.22 -30.93
C LYS A 513 -21.01 -60.13 -29.80
N ALA A 514 -20.95 -59.59 -28.60
CA ALA A 514 -20.68 -60.38 -27.41
C ALA A 514 -21.53 -59.90 -26.23
N LEU A 515 -21.82 -60.85 -25.34
CA LEU A 515 -22.42 -60.63 -24.04
C LEU A 515 -21.51 -61.26 -23.00
N ALA A 516 -21.48 -60.69 -21.81
CA ALA A 516 -20.79 -61.29 -20.68
C ALA A 516 -21.60 -61.12 -19.41
N THR A 517 -21.44 -62.05 -18.47
CA THR A 517 -22.03 -61.95 -17.14
C THR A 517 -21.09 -62.60 -16.13
N THR A 518 -21.26 -62.25 -14.86
CA THR A 518 -20.44 -62.77 -13.76
C THR A 518 -21.29 -62.94 -12.51
N ASN A 519 -20.78 -63.67 -11.52
CA ASN A 519 -21.41 -63.80 -10.22
C ASN A 519 -21.04 -62.62 -9.30
N GLU A 520 -21.77 -62.44 -8.19
CA GLU A 520 -21.57 -61.30 -7.27
C GLU A 520 -20.16 -61.19 -6.68
N GLY A 521 -19.40 -62.29 -6.66
CA GLY A 521 -18.01 -62.33 -6.20
C GLY A 521 -16.94 -62.21 -7.29
N ASN A 522 -17.29 -61.98 -8.56
CA ASN A 522 -16.37 -61.97 -9.71
C ASN A 522 -15.43 -63.20 -9.74
N GLN A 523 -15.97 -64.37 -9.39
CA GLN A 523 -15.26 -65.66 -9.36
C GLN A 523 -15.55 -66.50 -10.60
N ILE A 524 -16.74 -66.35 -11.18
CA ILE A 524 -17.19 -67.08 -12.37
C ILE A 524 -17.60 -66.06 -13.41
N PHE A 525 -17.07 -66.20 -14.62
CA PHE A 525 -17.39 -65.37 -15.76
C PHE A 525 -17.95 -66.24 -16.88
N PHE A 526 -18.96 -65.72 -17.55
CA PHE A 526 -19.47 -66.29 -18.79
C PHE A 526 -19.34 -65.26 -19.89
N VAL A 527 -18.81 -65.71 -21.03
CA VAL A 527 -18.71 -64.91 -22.24
C VAL A 527 -19.45 -65.64 -23.35
N LEU A 528 -20.33 -64.92 -24.03
CA LEU A 528 -21.05 -65.39 -25.20
C LEU A 528 -20.65 -64.51 -26.38
N LEU A 529 -20.12 -65.11 -27.44
CA LEU A 529 -19.87 -64.47 -28.73
C LEU A 529 -20.95 -64.95 -29.71
N TYR A 530 -21.57 -64.06 -30.48
CA TYR A 530 -22.55 -64.45 -31.50
C TYR A 530 -22.39 -63.65 -32.78
N SER A 531 -22.81 -64.22 -33.90
CA SER A 531 -22.92 -63.50 -35.18
C SER A 531 -24.37 -63.23 -35.50
N GLU A 532 -24.67 -62.00 -35.92
CA GLU A 532 -25.98 -61.61 -36.48
C GLU A 532 -26.24 -62.28 -37.85
N ASN A 533 -25.19 -62.79 -38.51
CA ASN A 533 -25.33 -63.56 -39.73
C ASN A 533 -25.75 -65.00 -39.43
N LYS A 534 -26.92 -65.41 -39.95
CA LYS A 534 -27.44 -66.75 -39.77
C LYS A 534 -26.66 -67.79 -40.58
N VAL A 535 -26.48 -68.97 -40.00
CA VAL A 535 -26.00 -70.19 -40.66
C VAL A 535 -27.09 -71.24 -40.52
N LYS A 536 -27.65 -71.70 -41.64
CA LYS A 536 -28.82 -72.61 -41.66
C LYS A 536 -29.99 -72.07 -40.81
N ASP A 537 -30.34 -70.79 -41.04
CA ASP A 537 -31.41 -70.04 -40.35
C ASP A 537 -31.26 -69.84 -38.83
N LYS A 538 -30.13 -70.23 -38.25
CA LYS A 538 -29.83 -70.05 -36.83
C LYS A 538 -28.63 -69.12 -36.62
N TYR A 539 -28.61 -68.42 -35.50
CA TYR A 539 -27.52 -67.59 -35.05
C TYR A 539 -26.42 -68.46 -34.45
N PRO A 540 -25.20 -68.49 -35.02
CA PRO A 540 -24.08 -69.20 -34.43
C PRO A 540 -23.57 -68.47 -33.20
N VAL A 541 -23.31 -69.22 -32.14
CA VAL A 541 -22.92 -68.71 -30.83
C VAL A 541 -21.79 -69.55 -30.25
N THR A 542 -20.80 -68.91 -29.62
CA THR A 542 -19.81 -69.58 -28.78
C THR A 542 -19.97 -69.10 -27.35
N VAL A 543 -20.11 -70.01 -26.39
CA VAL A 543 -20.17 -69.68 -24.96
C VAL A 543 -18.97 -70.29 -24.24
N ALA A 544 -18.31 -69.50 -23.41
CA ALA A 544 -17.22 -69.93 -22.54
C ALA A 544 -17.55 -69.65 -21.08
N LYS A 545 -17.22 -70.61 -20.21
CA LYS A 545 -17.27 -70.48 -18.75
C LYS A 545 -15.85 -70.42 -18.20
N ILE A 546 -15.59 -69.43 -17.36
CA ILE A 546 -14.24 -69.11 -16.87
C ILE A 546 -14.29 -68.93 -15.36
N TYR A 547 -13.39 -69.60 -14.65
CA TYR A 547 -13.16 -69.38 -13.23
C TYR A 547 -11.97 -68.43 -13.03
N ARG A 548 -12.05 -67.59 -12.00
CA ARG A 548 -10.95 -66.72 -11.61
C ARG A 548 -9.72 -67.52 -11.15
N SER A 549 -9.93 -68.64 -10.46
CA SER A 549 -8.88 -69.53 -9.95
C SER A 549 -8.20 -70.34 -11.04
N ASP A 550 -9.00 -71.01 -11.87
CA ASP A 550 -8.53 -72.10 -12.74
C ASP A 550 -8.53 -71.73 -14.24
N GLY A 551 -9.01 -70.53 -14.59
CA GLY A 551 -9.12 -70.10 -15.98
C GLY A 551 -10.28 -70.76 -16.72
N LEU A 552 -10.06 -71.22 -17.95
CA LEU A 552 -11.11 -71.77 -18.81
C LEU A 552 -11.65 -73.09 -18.25
N SER A 553 -12.94 -73.13 -17.91
CA SER A 553 -13.61 -74.39 -17.54
C SER A 553 -14.06 -75.15 -18.77
N TRP A 554 -14.79 -74.50 -19.68
CA TRP A 554 -15.24 -75.06 -20.94
C TRP A 554 -15.58 -73.95 -21.94
N SER A 555 -15.54 -74.29 -23.24
CA SER A 555 -16.06 -73.46 -24.34
C SER A 555 -16.77 -74.35 -25.35
N GLN A 556 -17.95 -73.96 -25.81
CA GLN A 556 -18.76 -74.72 -26.77
C GLN A 556 -19.45 -73.82 -27.79
N ASN A 557 -19.61 -74.37 -29.00
CA ASN A 557 -20.32 -73.72 -30.10
C ASN A 557 -21.76 -74.26 -30.19
N TYR A 558 -22.72 -73.37 -30.35
CA TYR A 558 -24.15 -73.65 -30.49
C TYR A 558 -24.73 -72.90 -31.69
N THR A 559 -25.96 -73.26 -32.03
CA THR A 559 -26.79 -72.50 -32.97
C THR A 559 -28.13 -72.21 -32.29
N LEU A 560 -28.48 -70.93 -32.16
CA LEU A 560 -29.73 -70.48 -31.55
C LEU A 560 -30.71 -70.00 -32.62
N ASP A 561 -32.00 -70.22 -32.43
CA ASP A 561 -33.06 -69.75 -33.33
C ASP A 561 -33.54 -68.32 -33.01
N PHE A 562 -32.90 -67.65 -32.04
CA PHE A 562 -33.14 -66.27 -31.63
C PHE A 562 -31.83 -65.51 -31.44
N THR A 563 -31.90 -64.18 -31.45
CA THR A 563 -30.74 -63.31 -31.18
C THR A 563 -30.53 -63.17 -29.66
N PRO A 564 -29.33 -63.47 -29.14
CA PRO A 564 -29.02 -63.25 -27.72
C PRO A 564 -29.04 -61.77 -27.34
N GLU A 565 -29.75 -61.45 -26.26
CA GLU A 565 -29.86 -60.09 -25.71
C GLU A 565 -29.27 -59.99 -24.30
N GLU A 566 -29.45 -61.02 -23.46
CA GLU A 566 -29.02 -61.00 -22.06
C GLU A 566 -28.47 -62.37 -21.62
N LEU A 567 -27.49 -62.34 -20.70
CA LEU A 567 -26.98 -63.50 -19.98
C LEU A 567 -27.33 -63.40 -18.49
N GLN A 568 -27.99 -64.42 -17.94
CA GLN A 568 -28.29 -64.51 -16.51
C GLN A 568 -27.71 -65.79 -15.92
N PHE A 569 -26.82 -65.65 -14.94
CA PHE A 569 -26.23 -66.79 -14.23
C PHE A 569 -26.92 -67.00 -12.88
N THR A 570 -27.40 -68.22 -12.63
CA THR A 570 -28.03 -68.60 -11.36
C THR A 570 -27.03 -69.38 -10.52
N GLN A 571 -26.55 -68.80 -9.41
CA GLN A 571 -25.50 -69.41 -8.59
C GLN A 571 -25.93 -70.73 -7.95
N GLU A 572 -27.19 -70.85 -7.51
CA GLU A 572 -27.73 -72.03 -6.83
C GLU A 572 -27.73 -73.29 -7.70
N THR A 573 -28.12 -73.15 -8.97
CA THR A 573 -28.20 -74.27 -9.92
C THR A 573 -26.93 -74.43 -10.77
N GLY A 574 -26.10 -73.38 -10.83
CA GLY A 574 -24.93 -73.31 -11.70
C GLY A 574 -25.28 -73.22 -13.19
N GLU A 575 -26.53 -72.87 -13.51
CA GLU A 575 -27.06 -72.78 -14.87
C GLU A 575 -26.93 -71.36 -15.43
N LEU A 576 -26.60 -71.26 -16.72
CA LEU A 576 -26.58 -70.01 -17.47
C LEU A 576 -27.81 -69.95 -18.37
N ARG A 577 -28.63 -68.91 -18.22
CA ARG A 577 -29.77 -68.62 -19.07
C ARG A 577 -29.38 -67.57 -20.10
N VAL A 578 -29.47 -67.91 -21.37
CA VAL A 578 -29.33 -66.98 -22.51
C VAL A 578 -30.73 -66.56 -22.93
N LYS A 579 -31.04 -65.27 -22.82
CA LYS A 579 -32.35 -64.72 -23.21
C LYS A 579 -32.26 -64.01 -24.55
N GLY A 580 -33.27 -64.18 -25.39
CA GLY A 580 -33.65 -63.25 -26.45
C GLY A 580 -35.03 -62.67 -26.16
N SER A 581 -35.61 -61.98 -27.15
CA SER A 581 -36.90 -61.29 -27.02
C SER A 581 -38.02 -62.15 -26.40
N ASP A 582 -38.27 -63.34 -26.96
CA ASP A 582 -39.39 -64.21 -26.55
C ASP A 582 -38.96 -65.66 -26.24
N LYS A 583 -37.66 -65.94 -26.30
CA LYS A 583 -37.09 -67.29 -26.16
C LYS A 583 -35.91 -67.30 -25.20
N THR A 584 -35.73 -68.43 -24.52
CA THR A 584 -34.60 -68.64 -23.61
C THR A 584 -33.95 -69.98 -23.86
N ALA A 585 -32.62 -69.99 -23.91
CA ALA A 585 -31.81 -71.19 -23.92
C ALA A 585 -31.17 -71.37 -22.53
N LEU A 586 -31.15 -72.60 -22.02
CA LEU A 586 -30.57 -72.90 -20.72
C LEU A 586 -29.38 -73.84 -20.88
N LEU A 587 -28.24 -73.42 -20.33
CA LEU A 587 -26.99 -74.17 -20.33
C LEU A 587 -26.72 -74.67 -18.92
N ASP A 588 -26.50 -75.98 -18.78
CA ASP A 588 -26.16 -76.58 -17.50
C ASP A 588 -24.72 -76.21 -17.05
N LYS A 589 -24.33 -76.63 -15.85
CA LYS A 589 -23.00 -76.36 -15.28
C LYS A 589 -21.81 -76.83 -16.14
N ASN A 590 -22.04 -77.82 -17.01
CA ASN A 590 -21.06 -78.43 -17.92
C ASN A 590 -21.15 -77.87 -19.35
N GLY A 591 -22.03 -76.90 -19.59
CA GLY A 591 -22.28 -76.36 -20.92
C GLY A 591 -23.04 -77.34 -21.81
N LYS A 592 -24.01 -78.09 -21.30
CA LYS A 592 -24.97 -78.78 -22.18
C LYS A 592 -26.22 -77.93 -22.34
N LEU A 593 -26.60 -77.70 -23.58
CA LEU A 593 -27.85 -77.01 -23.94
C LEU A 593 -29.03 -77.93 -23.62
N LYS A 594 -29.94 -77.48 -22.75
CA LYS A 594 -31.17 -78.17 -22.38
C LYS A 594 -32.35 -77.69 -23.21
#